data_AF-A0A2M7NM01-F1
#
_entry.id   AF-A0A2M7NM01-F1
#
_cell.length_a   1.000
_cell.length_b   1.000
_cell.length_c   1.000
_cell.angle_alpha   90.00
_cell.angle_beta   90.00
_cell.angle_gamma   90.00
#
_symmetry.space_group_name_H-M   'P 1'
#
loop_
_entity.id
_entity.type
_entity.pdbx_description
1 polymer ?
#
loop_
_entity_poly.entity_id
_entity_poly.type
_entity_poly.pdbx_seq_one_letter_code
_entity_poly.pdbx_strand_id
1 'polypeptide(L)'
;MVLGEVYMIAVPEYNDKEFGNNTIAFKKISPKLVEKYIKSFQAVTDRKTISKNFYKYEATCLLIVDFNQPIPKIYHSTEELKADNLLDANSAIIYEGLEWTNFSSKLIQIYETRFGKGILS
;
A
#
# COMPACT_ATOMS: atom_id res chain seq x y z
N MET A 1 -6.04 11.06 18.87
CA MET A 1 -4.96 10.60 17.99
C MET A 1 -5.56 10.05 16.70
N VAL A 2 -4.90 10.26 15.56
CA VAL A 2 -5.18 9.63 14.26
C VAL A 2 -3.85 9.03 13.82
N LEU A 3 -3.84 7.73 13.53
CA LEU A 3 -2.65 6.98 13.15
C LEU A 3 -2.81 6.46 11.73
N GLY A 4 -1.75 6.67 10.94
CA GLY A 4 -1.58 6.02 9.65
C GLY A 4 -0.46 5.00 9.72
N GLU A 5 -0.57 3.94 8.92
CA GLU A 5 0.54 3.01 8.67
C GLU A 5 0.93 3.08 7.19
N VAL A 6 2.23 3.17 6.92
CA VAL A 6 2.78 3.06 5.57
C VAL A 6 3.56 1.77 5.50
N TYR A 7 3.17 0.90 4.59
CA TYR A 7 3.85 -0.36 4.33
C TYR A 7 4.34 -0.37 2.89
N MET A 8 5.57 -0.84 2.66
CA MET A 8 6.15 -0.91 1.33
C MET A 8 6.40 -2.36 0.92
N ILE A 9 6.01 -2.72 -0.29
CA ILE A 9 6.45 -3.93 -0.98
C ILE A 9 7.31 -3.57 -2.18
N ALA A 10 8.44 -4.26 -2.31
CA ALA A 10 9.28 -4.22 -3.50
C ALA A 10 8.76 -5.24 -4.51
N VAL A 11 8.62 -4.84 -5.77
CA VAL A 11 8.23 -5.73 -6.88
C VAL A 11 9.29 -5.66 -7.97
N PRO A 12 9.85 -6.79 -8.42
CA PRO A 12 9.75 -8.13 -7.84
C PRO A 12 10.38 -8.23 -6.45
N GLU A 13 9.85 -9.14 -5.63
CA GLU A 13 10.43 -9.46 -4.33
C GLU A 13 11.78 -10.19 -4.47
N TYR A 14 12.66 -10.03 -3.48
CA TYR A 14 13.90 -10.82 -3.41
C TYR A 14 13.60 -12.33 -3.32
N ASN A 15 14.48 -13.12 -3.93
CA ASN A 15 14.49 -14.56 -3.79
C ASN A 15 15.20 -14.97 -2.50
N ASP A 16 14.42 -15.13 -1.43
CA ASP A 16 14.83 -15.63 -0.11
C ASP A 16 15.70 -16.89 -0.15
N LYS A 17 15.48 -17.80 -1.10
CA LYS A 17 16.28 -19.03 -1.24
C LYS A 17 17.72 -18.76 -1.67
N GLU A 18 17.93 -17.76 -2.53
CA GLU A 18 19.26 -17.39 -3.02
C GLU A 18 20.00 -16.45 -2.06
N PHE A 19 19.26 -15.82 -1.15
CA PHE A 19 19.83 -14.96 -0.12
C PHE A 19 20.82 -15.72 0.77
N GLY A 20 20.51 -16.96 1.14
CA GLY A 20 21.43 -17.84 1.89
C GLY A 20 22.73 -18.16 1.14
N ASN A 21 22.75 -18.03 -0.18
CA ASN A 21 23.90 -18.26 -1.05
C ASN A 21 24.64 -16.95 -1.39
N ASN A 22 24.36 -15.84 -0.69
CA ASN A 22 24.89 -14.50 -1.00
C ASN A 22 24.67 -14.07 -2.47
N THR A 23 23.60 -14.57 -3.09
CA THR A 23 23.27 -14.30 -4.49
C THR A 23 22.06 -13.38 -4.56
N ILE A 24 22.24 -12.25 -5.24
CA ILE A 24 21.15 -11.31 -5.50
C ILE A 24 20.30 -11.87 -6.64
N ALA A 25 19.12 -12.37 -6.29
CA ALA A 25 18.13 -12.84 -7.24
C ALA A 25 16.74 -12.36 -6.83
N PHE A 26 15.83 -12.29 -7.82
CA PHE A 26 14.46 -11.84 -7.63
C PHE A 26 13.49 -12.96 -8.00
N LYS A 27 12.35 -13.00 -7.30
CA LYS A 27 11.24 -13.88 -7.63
C LYS A 27 10.60 -13.40 -8.94
N LYS A 28 10.01 -14.33 -9.69
CA LYS A 28 9.17 -13.93 -10.83
C LYS A 28 7.97 -13.14 -10.30
N ILE A 29 7.65 -12.05 -10.98
CA ILE A 29 6.45 -11.26 -10.70
C ILE A 29 5.22 -12.17 -10.74
N SER A 30 4.39 -12.07 -9.70
CA SER A 30 3.14 -12.81 -9.58
C SER A 30 1.98 -11.85 -9.32
N PRO A 31 1.06 -11.66 -10.28
CA PRO A 31 -0.10 -10.79 -10.09
C PRO A 31 -0.93 -11.14 -8.85
N LYS A 32 -1.04 -12.45 -8.57
CA LYS A 32 -1.76 -12.98 -7.40
C LYS A 32 -1.17 -12.52 -6.07
N LEU A 33 0.14 -12.30 -6.01
CA LEU A 33 0.81 -11.86 -4.78
C LEU A 33 0.49 -10.39 -4.47
N VAL A 34 0.59 -9.53 -5.48
CA VAL A 34 0.23 -8.11 -5.36
C VAL A 34 -1.25 -7.97 -5.01
N GLU A 35 -2.12 -8.73 -5.67
CA GLU A 35 -3.55 -8.81 -5.34
C GLU A 35 -3.79 -9.22 -3.87
N LYS A 36 -3.05 -10.21 -3.36
CA LYS A 36 -3.15 -10.64 -1.95
C LYS A 36 -2.78 -9.50 -0.99
N TYR A 37 -1.71 -8.75 -1.26
CA TYR A 37 -1.34 -7.61 -0.42
C TYR A 37 -2.44 -6.55 -0.45
N ILE A 38 -2.91 -6.14 -1.64
CA ILE A 38 -3.97 -5.13 -1.75
C ILE A 38 -5.21 -5.54 -0.96
N LYS A 39 -5.70 -6.78 -1.13
CA LYS A 39 -6.86 -7.31 -0.37
C LYS A 39 -6.63 -7.25 1.14
N SER A 40 -5.43 -7.58 1.60
CA SER A 40 -5.09 -7.58 3.02
C SER A 40 -5.12 -6.17 3.61
N PHE A 41 -4.54 -5.19 2.90
CA PHE A 41 -4.52 -3.80 3.34
C PHE A 41 -5.90 -3.13 3.24
N GLN A 42 -6.70 -3.46 2.22
CA GLN A 42 -8.10 -3.01 2.13
C GLN A 42 -8.95 -3.52 3.30
N ALA A 43 -8.69 -4.73 3.81
CA ALA A 43 -9.43 -5.28 4.94
C ALA A 43 -9.11 -4.60 6.30
N VAL A 44 -7.99 -3.87 6.39
CA VAL A 44 -7.54 -3.22 7.63
C VAL A 44 -7.60 -1.69 7.58
N THR A 45 -7.83 -1.09 6.41
CA THR A 45 -8.02 0.36 6.22
C THR A 45 -9.48 0.80 6.48
N ASP A 46 -9.75 2.10 6.62
CA ASP A 46 -11.09 2.71 6.79
C ASP A 46 -11.86 2.32 8.05
N ARG A 47 -11.16 2.21 9.16
CA ARG A 47 -11.79 1.96 10.45
C ARG A 47 -12.52 3.20 10.98
N LYS A 48 -13.85 3.10 11.11
CA LYS A 48 -14.72 4.20 11.57
C LYS A 48 -14.90 4.33 13.10
N THR A 49 -14.60 3.29 13.88
CA THR A 49 -14.97 3.22 15.30
C THR A 49 -13.80 3.44 16.27
N ILE A 50 -14.01 4.31 17.25
CA ILE A 50 -13.05 4.63 18.34
C ILE A 50 -13.13 3.67 19.54
N SER A 51 -14.15 2.81 19.62
CA SER A 51 -14.50 2.07 20.84
C SER A 51 -13.78 0.73 21.06
N LYS A 52 -12.81 0.34 20.22
CA LYS A 52 -12.14 -0.97 20.35
C LYS A 52 -10.62 -0.87 20.05
N ASN A 53 -9.79 -1.09 21.07
CA ASN A 53 -8.34 -1.40 21.06
C ASN A 53 -7.37 -0.37 20.44
N PHE A 54 -6.35 0.00 21.24
CA PHE A 54 -5.25 0.95 21.02
C PHE A 54 -4.28 0.64 19.85
N TYR A 55 -4.52 -0.38 19.04
CA TYR A 55 -3.53 -0.96 18.11
C TYR A 55 -3.98 -1.00 16.64
N LYS A 56 -4.92 -0.16 16.19
CA LYS A 56 -5.40 -0.22 14.80
C LYS A 56 -5.41 1.17 14.14
N TYR A 57 -4.82 1.24 12.96
CA TYR A 57 -4.68 2.44 12.15
C TYR A 57 -6.02 2.90 11.54
N GLU A 58 -6.18 4.20 11.39
CA GLU A 58 -7.33 4.80 10.74
C GLU A 58 -7.24 4.69 9.21
N ALA A 59 -6.03 4.78 8.66
CA ALA A 59 -5.76 4.54 7.25
C ALA A 59 -4.43 3.80 7.09
N THR A 60 -4.37 2.91 6.12
CA THR A 60 -3.11 2.28 5.68
C THR A 60 -2.77 2.71 4.28
N CYS A 61 -1.49 2.95 4.02
CA CYS A 61 -0.92 3.14 2.70
C CYS A 61 -0.06 1.92 2.36
N LEU A 62 -0.30 1.36 1.17
CA LEU A 62 0.52 0.30 0.60
C LEU A 62 1.35 0.90 -0.53
N LEU A 63 2.64 1.15 -0.31
CA LEU A 63 3.58 1.53 -1.34
C LEU A 63 4.00 0.29 -2.13
N ILE A 64 3.73 0.27 -3.42
CA ILE A 64 4.24 -0.74 -4.35
C ILE A 64 5.35 -0.05 -5.15
N VAL A 65 6.57 -0.61 -5.11
CA VAL A 65 7.75 0.03 -5.71
C VAL A 65 8.55 -0.96 -6.56
N ASP A 66 8.82 -0.59 -7.80
CA ASP A 66 9.78 -1.28 -8.67
C ASP A 66 11.15 -0.61 -8.60
N PHE A 67 12.13 -1.36 -8.09
CA PHE A 67 13.52 -0.94 -7.94
C PHE A 67 14.42 -1.37 -9.11
N ASN A 68 13.89 -2.01 -10.14
CA ASN A 68 14.68 -2.41 -11.32
C ASN A 68 14.99 -1.27 -12.27
N GLN A 69 14.44 -0.08 -12.03
CA GLN A 69 14.65 1.12 -12.83
C GLN A 69 15.73 2.01 -12.17
N PRO A 70 16.52 2.78 -12.95
CA PRO A 70 17.49 3.73 -12.39
C PRO A 70 16.86 4.75 -11.42
N ILE A 71 15.60 5.13 -11.67
CA ILE A 71 14.75 5.87 -10.74
C ILE A 71 13.63 4.92 -10.33
N PRO A 72 13.49 4.57 -9.04
CA PRO A 72 12.44 3.65 -8.59
C PRO A 72 11.06 4.13 -9.01
N LYS A 73 10.27 3.23 -9.60
CA LYS A 73 8.88 3.52 -9.98
C LYS A 73 7.97 3.21 -8.79
N ILE A 74 7.29 4.23 -8.27
CA ILE A 74 6.22 4.08 -7.30
C ILE A 74 4.92 3.99 -8.07
N TYR A 75 4.09 2.98 -7.78
CA TYR A 75 2.79 2.82 -8.43
C TYR A 75 1.72 3.61 -7.68
N HIS A 76 0.93 4.36 -8.44
CA HIS A 76 -0.09 5.29 -7.93
C HIS A 76 -1.52 4.91 -8.33
N SER A 77 -1.73 3.99 -9.29
CA SER A 77 -3.08 3.56 -9.70
C SER A 77 -3.17 2.08 -10.09
N THR A 78 -4.38 1.56 -10.10
CA THR A 78 -4.70 0.20 -10.56
C THR A 78 -4.29 -0.02 -12.01
N GLU A 79 -4.48 0.99 -12.86
CA GLU A 79 -4.11 0.93 -14.28
C GLU A 79 -2.60 0.76 -14.46
N GLU A 80 -1.78 1.46 -13.68
CA GLU A 80 -0.32 1.29 -13.73
C GLU A 80 0.09 -0.13 -13.33
N LEU A 81 -0.55 -0.70 -12.30
CA LEU A 81 -0.31 -2.07 -11.87
C LEU A 81 -0.70 -3.09 -12.95
N LYS A 82 -1.82 -2.86 -13.65
CA LYS A 82 -2.24 -3.72 -14.77
C LYS A 82 -1.30 -3.58 -15.97
N ALA A 83 -0.87 -2.36 -16.31
CA ALA A 83 0.03 -2.09 -17.42
C ALA A 83 1.38 -2.81 -17.26
N ASP A 84 1.89 -2.90 -16.03
CA ASP A 84 3.16 -3.55 -15.71
C ASP A 84 3.02 -5.04 -15.33
N ASN A 85 1.84 -5.64 -15.55
CA ASN A 85 1.53 -7.04 -15.22
C ASN A 85 1.72 -7.38 -13.72
N LEU A 86 1.55 -6.39 -12.84
CA LEU A 86 1.48 -6.57 -11.39
C LEU A 86 0.07 -6.92 -10.92
N LEU A 87 -0.95 -6.64 -11.73
CA LEU A 87 -2.31 -7.15 -11.58
C LEU A 87 -2.77 -7.74 -12.90
N ASP A 88 -3.64 -8.77 -12.82
CA ASP A 88 -4.29 -9.29 -14.02
C ASP A 88 -5.15 -8.17 -14.66
N ALA A 89 -5.11 -8.04 -15.98
CA ALA A 89 -5.86 -7.01 -16.70
C ALA A 89 -7.37 -7.02 -16.38
N ASN A 90 -7.91 -8.23 -16.18
CA ASN A 90 -9.31 -8.47 -15.81
C ASN A 90 -9.56 -8.48 -14.29
N SER A 91 -8.56 -8.19 -13.46
CA SER A 91 -8.75 -8.15 -12.01
C SER A 91 -9.76 -7.05 -11.65
N ALA A 92 -10.69 -7.40 -10.76
CA ALA A 92 -11.66 -6.48 -10.18
C ALA A 92 -11.10 -5.71 -8.98
N ILE A 93 -9.82 -5.90 -8.65
CA ILE A 93 -9.15 -5.20 -7.57
C ILE A 93 -8.92 -3.75 -7.93
N ILE A 94 -9.14 -2.90 -6.93
CA ILE A 94 -8.98 -1.44 -6.98
C ILE A 94 -7.90 -1.11 -5.94
N TYR A 95 -6.78 -0.55 -6.37
CA TYR A 95 -5.67 -0.12 -5.52
C TYR A 95 -5.90 1.29 -4.96
N GLU A 96 -6.72 2.10 -5.63
CA GLU A 96 -7.09 3.44 -5.21
C GLU A 96 -7.65 3.45 -3.76
N GLY A 97 -7.25 4.42 -2.97
CA GLY A 97 -7.48 4.51 -1.53
C GLY A 97 -6.36 3.92 -0.65
N LEU A 98 -5.36 3.22 -1.23
CA LEU A 98 -4.16 2.72 -0.54
C LEU A 98 -2.86 3.38 -1.03
N GLU A 99 -2.89 4.08 -2.15
CA GLU A 99 -1.75 4.76 -2.74
C GLU A 99 -1.26 5.93 -1.90
N TRP A 100 0.00 6.29 -2.12
CA TRP A 100 0.66 7.41 -1.44
C TRP A 100 -0.02 8.75 -1.67
N THR A 101 -0.51 9.00 -2.89
CA THR A 101 -0.98 10.30 -3.38
C THR A 101 -2.04 10.93 -2.48
N ASN A 102 -2.99 10.12 -1.99
CA ASN A 102 -4.13 10.61 -1.20
C ASN A 102 -4.00 10.33 0.31
N PHE A 103 -2.90 9.70 0.75
CA PHE A 103 -2.79 9.18 2.11
C PHE A 103 -2.78 10.28 3.17
N SER A 104 -1.96 11.31 3.01
CA SER A 104 -1.86 12.41 3.98
C SER A 104 -3.17 13.20 4.09
N SER A 105 -3.78 13.52 2.95
CA SER A 105 -5.09 14.16 2.86
C SER A 105 -6.17 13.35 3.59
N LYS A 106 -6.15 12.01 3.45
CA LYS A 106 -7.06 11.11 4.16
C LYS A 106 -6.89 11.18 5.68
N LEU A 107 -5.65 11.19 6.19
CA LEU A 107 -5.39 11.31 7.63
C LEU A 107 -5.85 12.67 8.19
N ILE A 108 -5.57 13.76 7.47
CA ILE A 108 -6.00 15.11 7.87
C ILE A 108 -7.53 15.17 7.91
N GLN A 109 -8.21 14.67 6.88
CA GLN A 109 -9.68 14.65 6.84
C GLN A 109 -10.28 13.85 8.01
N ILE A 110 -9.69 12.70 8.36
CA ILE A 110 -10.13 11.90 9.50
C ILE A 110 -9.93 12.66 10.81
N TYR A 111 -8.79 13.36 10.95
CA TYR A 111 -8.51 14.20 12.11
C TYR A 111 -9.54 15.33 12.23
N GLU A 112 -9.78 16.09 11.17
CA GLU A 112 -10.73 17.21 11.18
C GLU A 112 -12.15 16.75 11.47
N THR A 113 -12.55 15.59 10.93
CA THR A 113 -13.86 14.99 11.21
C THR A 113 -14.01 14.63 12.68
N ARG A 114 -12.91 14.23 13.35
CA ARG A 114 -12.93 13.78 14.75
C ARG A 114 -12.78 14.91 15.76
N PHE A 115 -11.98 15.93 15.46
CA PHE A 115 -11.59 16.98 16.41
C PHE A 115 -12.04 18.40 16.01
N GLY A 116 -12.47 18.61 14.77
CA GLY A 116 -12.82 19.92 14.22
C GLY A 116 -11.77 20.44 13.22
N LYS A 117 -12.19 21.41 12.40
CA LYS A 117 -11.36 22.01 11.34
C LYS A 117 -10.44 23.11 11.88
N GLY A 118 -9.30 23.33 11.22
CA GLY A 118 -8.39 24.46 11.52
C GLY A 118 -7.55 24.32 12.79
N ILE A 119 -7.44 23.10 13.34
CA ILE A 119 -6.59 22.82 14.51
C ILE A 119 -5.14 22.54 14.11
N LEU A 120 -4.93 22.04 12.89
CA LEU A 120 -3.61 21.69 12.33
C LEU A 120 -2.99 22.82 11.47
N SER A 121 -3.70 23.94 11.29
CA SER A 121 -3.29 25.10 10.50
C SER A 121 -2.57 26.14 11.35
#